data_AF-A0A7C3MJ64-F1
#
_entry.id   AF-A0A7C3MJ64-F1
#
_cell.length_a   1.000
_cell.length_b   1.000
_cell.length_c   1.000
_cell.angle_alpha   90.00
_cell.angle_beta   90.00
_cell.angle_gamma   90.00
#
_symmetry.space_group_name_H-M   'P 1'
#
loop_
_entity.id
_entity.type
_entity.pdbx_description
1 polymer ?
#
loop_
_entity_poly.entity_id
_entity_poly.type
_entity_poly.pdbx_seq_one_letter_code
_entity_poly.pdbx_strand_id
1 'polypeptide(L)'
;MAIAFAGGKNESVLNAVTNFFIKRLQAFGARQRDLGMERCNAWAGRLVAALEPESLLDVGCGDGSLLMRYLGKLPRDYCGVEAAPDLCAKAEQRGIKVYSYDLNGRWPFEFGEVRCRICISGH
;
A
#
# COMPACT_ATOMS: atom_id res chain seq x y z
N MET A 1 -51.26 -17.52 -34.38
CA MET A 1 -50.37 -18.59 -33.89
C MET A 1 -48.98 -17.98 -33.73
N ALA A 2 -48.59 -17.62 -32.50
CA ALA A 2 -47.27 -17.05 -32.22
C ALA A 2 -46.42 -18.13 -31.54
N ILE A 3 -45.29 -18.47 -32.13
CA ILE A 3 -44.30 -19.38 -31.54
C ILE A 3 -43.36 -18.51 -30.69
N ALA A 4 -43.44 -18.65 -29.37
CA ALA A 4 -42.49 -18.05 -28.44
C ALA A 4 -41.23 -18.93 -28.36
N PHE A 5 -40.08 -18.39 -28.75
CA PHE A 5 -38.79 -19.05 -28.55
C PHE A 5 -38.34 -18.89 -27.08
N ALA A 6 -38.13 -20.02 -26.41
CA ALA A 6 -37.63 -20.10 -25.04
C ALA A 6 -36.11 -19.81 -24.99
N GLY A 7 -35.74 -18.57 -24.67
CA GLY A 7 -34.34 -18.12 -24.59
C GLY A 7 -33.71 -18.03 -23.18
N GLY A 8 -34.41 -18.40 -22.09
CA GLY A 8 -34.01 -17.97 -20.74
C GLY A 8 -32.93 -18.79 -19.99
N LYS A 9 -32.66 -20.04 -20.37
CA LYS A 9 -31.79 -20.95 -19.57
C LYS A 9 -30.32 -20.96 -19.98
N ASN A 10 -30.00 -20.73 -21.26
CA ASN A 10 -28.61 -20.73 -21.73
C ASN A 10 -27.84 -19.46 -21.37
N GLU A 11 -28.53 -18.32 -21.34
CA GLU A 11 -27.91 -17.01 -21.09
C GLU A 11 -27.51 -16.84 -19.61
N SER A 12 -28.32 -17.34 -18.67
CA SER A 12 -28.03 -17.30 -17.24
C SER A 12 -26.84 -18.19 -16.85
N VAL A 13 -26.71 -19.36 -17.46
CA VAL A 13 -25.58 -20.27 -17.24
C VAL A 13 -24.30 -19.69 -17.84
N LEU A 14 -24.35 -19.14 -19.05
CA LEU A 14 -23.19 -18.50 -19.69
C LEU A 14 -22.69 -17.30 -18.87
N ASN A 15 -23.60 -16.49 -18.34
CA ASN A 15 -23.28 -15.37 -17.45
C ASN A 15 -22.68 -15.81 -16.11
N ALA A 16 -23.19 -16.89 -15.51
CA ALA A 16 -22.63 -17.44 -14.28
C ALA A 16 -21.20 -17.98 -14.48
N VAL A 17 -20.97 -18.69 -15.58
CA VAL A 17 -19.65 -19.21 -15.95
C VAL A 17 -18.67 -18.07 -16.23
N THR A 18 -19.09 -17.06 -16.98
CA THR A 18 -18.27 -15.87 -17.30
C THR A 18 -17.89 -15.11 -16.04
N ASN A 19 -18.85 -14.87 -15.13
CA ASN A 19 -18.60 -14.22 -13.84
C ASN A 19 -17.64 -15.02 -12.95
N PHE A 20 -17.70 -16.35 -12.99
CA PHE A 20 -16.76 -17.20 -12.26
C PHE A 20 -15.32 -17.03 -12.77
N PHE A 21 -15.12 -17.04 -14.10
CA PHE A 21 -13.81 -16.81 -14.70
C PHE A 21 -13.28 -15.40 -14.42
N ILE A 22 -14.12 -14.36 -14.55
CA ILE A 22 -13.74 -12.97 -14.24
C ILE A 22 -13.29 -12.84 -12.79
N LYS A 23 -14.04 -13.38 -11.83
CA LYS A 23 -13.67 -13.35 -10.41
C LYS A 23 -12.33 -14.04 -10.15
N ARG A 24 -12.05 -15.15 -10.84
CA ARG A 24 -10.75 -15.85 -10.72
C ARG A 24 -9.60 -15.04 -11.32
N LEU A 25 -9.81 -14.40 -12.47
CA LEU A 25 -8.81 -13.52 -13.06
C LEU A 25 -8.53 -12.30 -12.17
N GLN A 26 -9.57 -11.71 -11.57
CA GLN A 26 -9.43 -10.61 -10.61
C GLN A 26 -8.66 -11.06 -9.36
N ALA A 27 -8.99 -12.23 -8.80
CA ALA A 27 -8.26 -12.78 -7.64
C ALA A 27 -6.80 -13.09 -7.97
N PHE A 28 -6.54 -13.65 -9.16
CA PHE A 28 -5.17 -13.90 -9.62
C PHE A 28 -4.39 -12.59 -9.81
N GLY A 29 -5.00 -11.59 -10.45
CA GLY A 29 -4.41 -10.26 -10.64
C GLY A 29 -4.13 -9.54 -9.32
N ALA A 30 -5.04 -9.63 -8.35
CA ALA A 30 -4.84 -9.11 -7.00
C ALA A 30 -3.63 -9.78 -6.34
N ARG A 31 -3.56 -11.11 -6.37
CA ARG A 31 -2.42 -11.86 -5.80
C ARG A 31 -1.09 -11.49 -6.45
N GLN A 32 -1.05 -11.30 -7.78
CA GLN A 32 0.18 -10.88 -8.46
C GLN A 32 0.60 -9.46 -8.08
N ARG A 33 -0.36 -8.55 -7.89
CA ARG A 33 -0.10 -7.20 -7.37
C ARG A 33 0.52 -7.29 -5.98
N ASP A 34 -0.08 -8.05 -5.07
CA ASP A 34 0.39 -8.19 -3.69
C ASP A 34 1.83 -8.71 -3.65
N LEU A 35 2.14 -9.77 -4.42
CA LEU A 35 3.51 -10.29 -4.55
C LEU A 35 4.48 -9.27 -5.14
N GLY A 36 4.01 -8.46 -6.10
CA GLY A 36 4.81 -7.38 -6.68
C GLY A 36 5.15 -6.31 -5.62
N MET A 37 4.16 -5.86 -4.86
CA MET A 37 4.32 -4.88 -3.79
C MET A 37 5.25 -5.40 -2.70
N GLU A 38 5.08 -6.66 -2.27
CA GLU A 38 5.97 -7.29 -1.29
C GLU A 38 7.43 -7.29 -1.74
N ARG A 39 7.71 -7.61 -3.00
CA ARG A 39 9.07 -7.63 -3.54
C ARG A 39 9.67 -6.24 -3.63
N CYS A 40 8.89 -5.25 -4.07
CA CYS A 40 9.31 -3.85 -4.11
C CYS A 40 9.62 -3.33 -2.70
N ASN A 41 8.71 -3.56 -1.75
CA ASN A 41 8.87 -3.16 -0.36
C ASN A 41 10.09 -3.84 0.28
N ALA A 42 10.33 -5.11 -0.02
CA ALA A 42 11.50 -5.82 0.48
C ALA A 42 12.82 -5.30 -0.10
N TRP A 43 12.84 -4.94 -1.39
CA TRP A 43 14.01 -4.33 -2.00
C TRP A 43 14.27 -2.92 -1.44
N ALA A 44 13.25 -2.07 -1.37
CA ALA A 44 13.34 -0.72 -0.83
C ALA A 44 13.76 -0.72 0.65
N GLY A 45 13.13 -1.57 1.47
CA GLY A 45 13.45 -1.68 2.89
C GLY A 45 14.90 -2.08 3.15
N ARG A 46 15.44 -3.05 2.41
CA ARG A 46 16.86 -3.42 2.49
C ARG A 46 17.79 -2.29 2.06
N LEU A 47 17.44 -1.56 1.01
CA LEU A 47 18.23 -0.42 0.53
C LEU A 47 18.28 0.69 1.59
N VAL A 48 17.13 1.04 2.17
CA VAL A 48 17.05 2.05 3.23
C VAL A 48 17.84 1.61 4.47
N ALA A 49 17.72 0.35 4.87
CA ALA A 49 18.46 -0.18 6.01
C ALA A 49 19.98 -0.14 5.79
N ALA A 50 20.45 -0.50 4.60
CA ALA A 50 21.88 -0.47 4.26
C ALA A 50 22.50 0.93 4.28
N LEU A 51 21.66 1.96 4.25
CA LEU A 51 22.06 3.36 4.26
C LEU A 51 22.16 3.95 5.66
N GLU A 52 21.73 3.20 6.69
CA GLU A 52 21.75 3.59 8.11
C GLU A 52 21.36 5.07 8.35
N PRO A 53 20.17 5.51 7.89
CA PRO A 53 19.82 6.91 7.95
C PRO A 53 19.64 7.37 9.40
N GLU A 54 20.26 8.50 9.75
CA GLU A 54 19.93 9.19 11.01
C GLU A 54 18.55 9.88 10.93
N SER A 55 18.12 10.24 9.72
CA SER A 55 16.88 10.98 9.45
C SER A 55 16.14 10.39 8.24
N LEU A 56 14.87 10.03 8.42
CA LEU A 56 14.06 9.23 7.50
C LEU A 56 12.64 9.79 7.39
N LEU A 57 12.16 9.93 6.15
CA LEU A 57 10.78 10.26 5.83
C LEU A 57 10.18 9.08 5.08
N ASP A 58 9.18 8.44 5.67
CA ASP A 58 8.51 7.28 5.13
C ASP A 58 7.09 7.64 4.68
N VAL A 59 6.88 7.61 3.37
CA VAL A 59 5.65 8.04 2.72
C VAL A 59 4.75 6.84 2.54
N GLY A 60 3.53 6.91 3.06
CA GLY A 60 2.65 5.74 3.16
C GLY A 60 3.12 4.79 4.26
N CYS A 61 3.53 5.33 5.42
CA CYS A 61 4.20 4.53 6.46
C CYS A 61 3.28 3.46 7.09
N GLY A 62 1.95 3.56 6.90
CA GLY A 62 0.99 2.68 7.55
C GLY A 62 1.16 2.71 9.07
N ASP A 63 1.22 1.52 9.70
CA ASP A 63 1.49 1.39 11.13
C ASP A 63 2.99 1.42 11.49
N GLY A 64 3.86 1.68 10.51
CA GLY A 64 5.31 1.69 10.65
C GLY A 64 5.98 0.31 10.71
N SER A 65 5.21 -0.79 10.73
CA SER A 65 5.78 -2.11 10.96
C SER A 65 6.59 -2.63 9.78
N LEU A 66 6.32 -2.18 8.55
CA LEU A 66 6.99 -2.68 7.36
C LEU A 66 8.47 -2.29 7.34
N LEU A 67 8.76 -0.99 7.43
CA LEU A 67 10.13 -0.50 7.32
C LEU A 67 10.95 -0.82 8.58
N MET A 68 10.31 -0.81 9.76
CA MET A 68 10.93 -1.24 11.02
C MET A 68 11.46 -2.68 10.99
N ARG A 69 10.88 -3.59 10.19
CA ARG A 69 11.42 -4.96 10.06
C ARG A 69 12.82 -5.00 9.44
N TYR A 70 13.17 -3.97 8.66
CA TYR A 70 14.46 -3.88 7.99
C TYR A 70 15.46 -3.01 8.77
N LEU A 71 14.96 -2.00 9.49
CA LEU A 71 15.79 -1.11 10.29
C LEU A 71 16.26 -1.82 11.58
N GLY A 72 17.55 -2.11 11.69
CA GLY A 72 18.13 -2.66 12.92
C GLY A 72 18.07 -1.70 14.12
N LYS A 73 17.93 -0.40 13.86
CA LYS A 73 17.76 0.67 14.84
C LYS A 73 16.83 1.74 14.26
N LEU A 74 15.95 2.29 15.09
CA LEU A 74 15.14 3.45 14.72
C LEU A 74 16.05 4.66 14.42
N PRO A 75 15.87 5.34 13.26
CA PRO A 75 16.48 6.63 12.99
C PRO A 75 16.15 7.62 14.11
N ARG A 76 17.07 8.56 14.35
CA ARG A 76 16.86 9.61 15.36
C ARG A 76 15.65 10.46 14.98
N ASP A 77 15.55 10.82 13.70
CA ASP A 77 14.46 11.64 13.16
C ASP A 77 13.65 10.80 12.18
N TYR A 78 12.74 9.97 12.70
CA TYR A 78 11.83 9.16 11.89
C TYR A 78 10.45 9.83 11.78
N CYS A 79 10.17 10.36 10.59
CA CYS A 79 8.89 10.92 10.19
C CYS A 79 8.12 9.98 9.25
N GLY A 80 6.82 9.86 9.44
CA GLY A 80 5.91 9.10 8.57
C GLY A 80 4.83 10.00 7.97
N VAL A 81 4.36 9.71 6.76
CA VAL A 81 3.15 10.31 6.17
C VAL A 81 2.14 9.20 5.95
N GLU A 82 0.94 9.35 6.52
CA GLU A 82 -0.14 8.37 6.41
C GLU A 82 -1.50 9.10 6.45
N ALA A 83 -2.51 8.60 5.75
CA ALA A 83 -3.83 9.23 5.72
C ALA A 83 -4.84 8.53 6.65
N ALA A 84 -4.65 7.24 6.94
CA ALA A 84 -5.55 6.44 7.75
C ALA A 84 -5.35 6.69 9.25
N PRO A 85 -6.32 7.28 9.98
CA PRO A 85 -6.15 7.66 11.38
C PRO A 85 -5.76 6.50 12.31
N ASP A 86 -6.32 5.32 12.08
CA ASP A 86 -6.02 4.11 12.87
C ASP A 86 -4.57 3.65 12.69
N LEU A 87 -4.00 3.85 11.51
CA LEU A 87 -2.60 3.52 11.21
C LEU A 87 -1.67 4.59 11.78
N CYS A 88 -2.04 5.87 11.64
CA CYS A 88 -1.33 6.99 12.27
C CYS A 88 -1.14 6.75 13.78
N ALA A 89 -2.23 6.45 14.50
CA ALA A 89 -2.19 6.22 15.94
C ALA A 89 -1.25 5.06 16.32
N LYS A 90 -1.21 3.99 15.52
CA LYS A 90 -0.31 2.85 15.75
C LYS A 90 1.14 3.19 15.44
N ALA A 91 1.41 3.94 14.38
CA ALA A 91 2.76 4.41 14.04
C ALA A 91 3.31 5.36 15.11
N GLU A 92 2.49 6.27 15.63
CA GLU A 92 2.86 7.15 16.75
C GLU A 92 3.18 6.37 18.03
N GLN A 93 2.41 5.32 18.35
CA GLN A 93 2.71 4.41 19.47
C GLN A 93 4.07 3.70 19.33
N ARG A 94 4.61 3.60 18.11
CA ARG A 94 5.94 3.06 17.83
C ARG A 94 7.06 4.12 17.85
N GLY A 95 6.73 5.37 18.18
CA GLY A 95 7.68 6.47 18.24
C GLY A 95 7.98 7.13 16.90
N ILE A 96 7.14 6.89 15.88
CA ILE A 96 7.23 7.59 14.59
C ILE A 96 6.48 8.91 14.71
N LYS A 97 7.08 10.02 14.26
CA LYS A 97 6.37 11.29 14.11
C LYS A 97 5.52 11.25 12.85
N VAL A 98 4.20 11.12 12.98
CA VAL A 98 3.31 10.98 11.84
C VAL A 98 2.71 12.32 11.40
N TYR A 99 2.67 12.52 10.10
CA TYR A 99 2.01 13.62 9.42
C TYR A 99 0.77 13.05 8.73
N SER A 100 -0.41 13.35 9.28
CA SER A 100 -1.67 12.83 8.76
C SER A 100 -2.16 13.61 7.54
N TYR A 101 -1.78 13.19 6.32
CA TYR A 101 -2.11 13.90 5.08
C TYR A 101 -2.48 12.96 3.94
N ASP A 102 -3.37 13.43 3.06
CA ASP A 102 -3.61 12.78 1.77
C ASP A 102 -2.36 12.92 0.90
N LEU A 103 -1.79 11.79 0.49
CA LEU A 103 -0.62 11.70 -0.38
C LEU A 103 -0.86 12.34 -1.75
N ASN A 104 -2.11 12.43 -2.20
CA ASN A 104 -2.52 13.08 -3.44
C ASN A 104 -2.80 14.58 -3.26
N GLY A 105 -2.81 15.06 -2.01
CA GLY A 105 -3.04 16.45 -1.67
C GLY A 105 -1.77 17.30 -1.74
N ARG A 106 -1.87 18.54 -1.25
CA ARG A 106 -0.68 19.38 -1.06
C ARG A 106 0.09 18.89 0.15
N TRP A 107 1.37 18.61 -0.04
CA TRP A 107 2.26 18.12 1.00
C TRP A 107 2.56 19.22 2.03
N PRO A 108 2.69 18.86 3.32
CA PRO A 108 2.87 19.82 4.42
C PRO A 108 4.30 20.34 4.55
N PHE A 109 5.20 19.96 3.65
CA PHE A 109 6.61 20.29 3.74
C PHE A 109 7.01 21.29 2.68
N GLU A 110 7.75 22.31 3.06
CA GLU A 110 8.44 23.18 2.12
C GLU A 110 9.65 22.48 1.49
N PHE A 111 10.06 22.96 0.32
CA PHE A 111 11.20 22.39 -0.38
C PHE A 111 12.47 22.52 0.47
N GLY A 112 13.07 21.38 0.83
CA GLY A 112 14.27 21.32 1.68
C GLY A 112 14.01 21.37 3.19
N GLU A 113 12.76 21.45 3.64
CA GLU A 113 12.40 21.42 5.06
C GLU A 113 12.72 20.07 5.69
N VAL A 114 12.51 19.00 4.93
CA VAL A 114 12.81 17.64 5.36
C VAL A 114 14.16 17.22 4.77
N ARG A 115 15.19 17.16 5.61
CA ARG A 115 16.52 16.65 5.22
C ARG A 115 16.63 15.14 5.34
N CYS A 116 15.50 14.44 5.27
CA CYS A 116 15.42 13.00 5.39
C CYS A 116 15.72 12.32 4.07
N ARG A 117 16.25 11.09 4.15
CA ARG A 117 16.15 10.16 3.02
C ARG A 117 14.68 9.76 2.87
N ILE A 118 14.13 9.87 1.66
CA ILE A 118 12.73 9.54 1.39
C ILE A 118 12.63 8.06 1.03
N CYS A 119 11.78 7.35 1.77
CA CYS A 119 11.30 6.01 1.44
C CYS A 119 9.80 6.10 1.13
N ILE A 120 9.33 5.36 0.13
CA ILE A 120 7.90 5.22 -0.14
C ILE A 120 7.56 3.77 0.13
N SER A 121 6.88 3.50 1.24
CA SER A 121 6.31 2.20 1.54
C SER A 121 4.89 2.14 1.00
N GLY A 122 4.61 1.21 0.08
CA GLY A 122 3.24 0.95 -0.35
C GLY A 122 2.58 -0.01 0.63
N HIS A 123 1.43 0.38 1.20
CA HIS A 123 0.56 -0.47 1.99
C HIS A 123 -0.73 -0.82 1.25
#